data_AF-A0A6P6D403-F1
#
_entry.id   AF-A0A6P6D403-F1
#
_cell.length_a   1.000
_cell.length_b   1.000
_cell.length_c   1.000
_cell.angle_alpha   90.00
_cell.angle_beta   90.00
_cell.angle_gamma   90.00
#
_symmetry.space_group_name_H-M   'P 1'
#
loop_
_entity.id
_entity.type
_entity.pdbx_description
1 polymer ?
#
loop_
_entity_poly.entity_id
_entity_poly.type
_entity_poly.pdbx_seq_one_letter_code
_entity_poly.pdbx_strand_id
1 'polypeptide(L)'
;MLCSSISPVLTVSLVGALLWNRVQGFWVIHSVPRFPPIAEEGYDYPATGRRNGQSGICVTFKYNQYETIDSQLLVCNPNIYSCSIPATFHQELVHMPQLCTRFRPSKIPVRYLTTLQSAQGQTFLHFAKSDSFLDDIFAAWIAQQLKTHFLTETWQRKRQELPSNCSLPYHVYNIKAIKVSRQSYFSSYQDHAKWGISQKGTKDHWTCIGDLNRSPHQAFRSGGFICTQNRNIYQAFQKLVLYYEDCN
;
A
#
# COMPACT_ATOMS: atom_id res chain seq x y z
N MET A 1 -14.34 11.53 0.77
CA MET A 1 -15.23 10.54 1.41
C MET A 1 -14.66 10.29 2.79
N LEU A 2 -15.34 10.73 3.85
CA LEU A 2 -14.88 10.57 5.23
C LEU A 2 -15.20 9.13 5.68
N CYS A 3 -14.20 8.41 6.19
CA CYS A 3 -14.37 7.07 6.73
C CYS A 3 -15.21 7.20 8.03
N SER A 4 -16.42 6.65 8.03
CA SER A 4 -17.40 6.82 9.12
C SER A 4 -17.10 5.91 10.31
N SER A 5 -17.45 6.35 11.52
CA SER A 5 -17.24 5.64 12.77
C SER A 5 -18.09 4.36 12.88
N ILE A 6 -17.43 3.22 13.14
CA ILE A 6 -18.05 1.92 13.41
C ILE A 6 -17.56 1.46 14.80
N SER A 7 -18.41 0.80 15.60
CA SER A 7 -18.00 0.14 16.86
C SER A 7 -16.87 -0.88 16.59
N PRO A 8 -15.78 -0.89 17.36
CA PRO A 8 -14.49 -1.29 16.79
C PRO A 8 -14.27 -2.80 16.79
N VAL A 9 -14.12 -3.34 15.58
CA VAL A 9 -13.24 -4.48 15.31
C VAL A 9 -11.98 -3.89 14.71
N LEU A 10 -10.89 -3.77 15.46
CA LEU A 10 -9.73 -2.99 15.05
C LEU A 10 -8.52 -3.90 14.89
N THR A 11 -7.89 -3.86 13.72
CA THR A 11 -6.53 -4.38 13.52
C THR A 11 -5.66 -3.21 13.07
N VAL A 12 -4.65 -2.86 13.87
CA VAL A 12 -3.68 -1.81 13.55
C VAL A 12 -2.30 -2.40 13.33
N SER A 13 -1.71 -2.05 12.21
CA SER A 13 -0.35 -2.40 11.83
C SER A 13 0.49 -1.16 11.56
N LEU A 14 1.81 -1.32 11.50
CA LEU A 14 2.75 -0.20 11.28
C LEU A 14 2.46 0.64 10.02
N VAL A 15 1.67 0.14 9.07
CA VAL A 15 1.46 0.72 7.75
C VAL A 15 -0.03 0.71 7.33
N GLY A 16 -0.94 0.46 8.27
CA GLY A 16 -2.38 0.47 7.97
C GLY A 16 -3.28 0.08 9.14
N ALA A 17 -4.58 0.34 8.97
CA ALA A 17 -5.62 0.04 9.95
C ALA A 17 -6.85 -0.56 9.25
N LEU A 18 -7.45 -1.57 9.87
CA LEU A 18 -8.70 -2.18 9.42
C LEU A 18 -9.76 -2.03 10.50
N LEU A 19 -10.95 -1.61 10.09
CA LEU A 19 -12.14 -1.52 10.94
C LEU A 19 -13.34 -2.11 10.20
N TRP A 20 -14.14 -2.97 10.83
CA TRP A 20 -15.34 -3.53 10.18
C TRP A 20 -16.46 -3.94 11.15
N ASN A 21 -17.64 -4.17 10.57
CA ASN A 21 -18.76 -4.88 11.18
C ASN A 21 -19.35 -5.89 10.16
N ARG A 22 -20.51 -6.49 10.48
CA ARG A 22 -21.23 -7.45 9.62
C ARG A 22 -21.76 -6.88 8.30
N VAL A 23 -21.70 -5.56 8.11
CA VAL A 23 -22.22 -4.88 6.92
C VAL A 23 -21.06 -4.40 6.04
N GLN A 24 -20.15 -3.64 6.62
CA GLN A 24 -19.04 -3.00 5.92
C GLN A 24 -17.90 -2.66 6.87
N GLY A 25 -16.82 -2.15 6.30
CA GLY A 25 -15.70 -1.59 7.03
C GLY A 25 -14.81 -0.77 6.12
N PHE A 26 -13.67 -0.35 6.63
CA PHE A 26 -12.63 0.27 5.82
C PHE A 26 -11.26 -0.33 6.09
N TRP A 27 -10.40 -0.20 5.07
CA TRP A 27 -8.98 -0.49 5.17
C TRP A 27 -8.20 0.77 4.80
N VAL A 28 -7.38 1.23 5.73
CA VAL A 28 -6.40 2.29 5.52
C VAL A 28 -5.04 1.66 5.24
N ILE A 29 -4.43 2.03 4.13
CA ILE A 29 -3.04 1.67 3.77
C ILE A 29 -2.26 2.99 3.68
N HIS A 30 -1.13 3.11 4.38
CA HIS A 30 -0.36 4.36 4.41
C HIS A 30 1.13 4.15 4.68
N SER A 31 1.92 5.21 4.49
CA SER A 31 3.35 5.24 4.77
C SER A 31 3.73 5.89 6.11
N VAL A 32 2.77 6.48 6.84
CA VAL A 32 3.00 7.20 8.10
C VAL A 32 3.49 6.23 9.21
N PRO A 33 4.72 6.39 9.74
CA PRO A 33 5.23 5.50 10.77
C PRO A 33 4.50 5.69 12.11
N ARG A 34 4.13 4.58 12.77
CA ARG A 34 3.45 4.55 14.09
C ARG A 34 2.10 5.28 14.09
N PHE A 35 1.34 5.12 13.01
CA PHE A 35 -0.02 5.64 12.89
C PHE A 35 -0.97 4.50 12.51
N PRO A 36 -2.25 4.57 12.90
CA PRO A 36 -2.80 5.42 13.98
C PRO A 36 -2.28 5.02 15.38
N PRO A 37 -2.36 5.88 16.40
CA PRO A 37 -2.12 5.45 17.78
C PRO A 37 -3.05 4.30 18.20
N ILE A 38 -2.72 3.62 19.30
CA ILE A 38 -3.65 2.64 19.89
C ILE A 38 -4.91 3.37 20.37
N ALA A 39 -6.07 2.71 20.29
CA ALA A 39 -7.36 3.36 20.50
C ALA A 39 -7.48 4.04 21.88
N GLU A 40 -6.86 3.44 22.89
CA GLU A 40 -6.85 3.91 24.28
C GLU A 40 -6.08 5.22 24.48
N GLU A 41 -5.11 5.52 23.59
CA GLU A 41 -4.32 6.76 23.62
C GLU A 41 -5.03 7.93 22.91
N GLY A 42 -6.18 7.67 22.27
CA GLY A 42 -6.91 8.65 21.49
C GLY A 42 -6.29 8.92 20.11
N TYR A 43 -6.84 9.91 19.41
CA TYR A 43 -6.35 10.29 18.08
C TYR A 43 -5.24 11.33 18.17
N ASP A 44 -4.08 11.03 17.58
CA ASP A 44 -3.04 12.01 17.27
C ASP A 44 -2.36 11.67 15.94
N TYR A 45 -1.94 12.71 15.21
CA TYR A 45 -1.12 12.57 14.01
C TYR A 45 0.36 12.71 14.38
N PRO A 46 1.16 11.64 14.24
CA PRO A 46 2.47 11.58 14.87
C PRO A 46 3.43 12.58 14.24
N ALA A 47 4.33 13.14 15.06
CA ALA A 47 5.36 14.06 14.59
C ALA A 47 6.24 13.46 13.47
N THR A 48 6.43 12.13 13.48
CA THR A 48 7.13 11.37 12.43
C THR A 48 6.49 11.52 11.04
N GLY A 49 5.17 11.74 10.99
CA GLY A 49 4.40 11.96 9.76
C GLY A 49 4.42 13.40 9.25
N ARG A 50 5.00 14.35 9.99
CA ARG A 50 4.96 15.80 9.66
C ARG A 50 6.18 16.28 8.86
N ARG A 51 7.31 15.57 8.96
CA ARG A 51 8.59 16.02 8.37
C ARG A 51 8.73 15.71 6.88
N ASN A 52 8.25 14.55 6.46
CA ASN A 52 8.43 14.02 5.10
C ASN A 52 7.05 13.82 4.45
N GLY A 53 7.02 13.82 3.12
CA GLY A 53 5.83 13.43 2.35
C GLY A 53 5.34 12.05 2.78
N GLN A 54 4.02 11.86 2.80
CA GLN A 54 3.38 10.59 3.13
C GLN A 54 2.22 10.37 2.15
N SER A 55 1.93 9.11 1.85
CA SER A 55 0.74 8.72 1.11
C SER A 55 -0.14 7.82 1.96
N GLY A 56 -1.44 7.88 1.70
CA GLY A 56 -2.38 6.91 2.22
C GLY A 56 -3.64 6.83 1.38
N ILE A 57 -4.35 5.71 1.52
CA ILE A 57 -5.65 5.47 0.90
C ILE A 57 -6.54 4.78 1.94
N CYS A 58 -7.78 5.26 2.08
CA CYS A 58 -8.84 4.61 2.85
C CYS A 58 -9.89 4.11 1.86
N VAL A 59 -10.16 2.82 1.86
CA VAL A 59 -11.20 2.22 1.01
C VAL A 59 -12.25 1.56 1.89
N THR A 60 -13.51 1.91 1.68
CA THR A 60 -14.65 1.25 2.32
C THR A 60 -15.01 0.00 1.53
N PHE A 61 -15.11 -1.14 2.20
CA PHE A 61 -15.46 -2.43 1.63
C PHE A 61 -16.71 -2.99 2.31
N LYS A 62 -17.54 -3.72 1.56
CA LYS A 62 -18.59 -4.55 2.18
C LYS A 62 -17.96 -5.72 2.93
N TYR A 63 -18.64 -6.24 3.94
CA TYR A 63 -18.11 -7.33 4.78
C TYR A 63 -17.68 -8.56 3.96
N ASN A 64 -18.38 -8.87 2.86
CA ASN A 64 -18.04 -9.99 1.97
C ASN A 64 -16.65 -9.88 1.29
N GLN A 65 -15.97 -8.75 1.37
CA GLN A 65 -14.59 -8.60 0.89
C GLN A 65 -13.55 -9.02 1.94
N TYR A 66 -13.94 -9.12 3.22
CA TYR A 66 -12.99 -9.27 4.32
C TYR A 66 -12.29 -10.62 4.36
N GLU A 67 -12.90 -11.70 3.86
CA GLU A 67 -12.21 -13.00 3.70
C GLU A 67 -11.05 -12.91 2.67
N THR A 68 -11.24 -12.13 1.61
CA THR A 68 -10.17 -11.88 0.63
C THR A 68 -9.08 -10.98 1.23
N ILE A 69 -9.46 -9.99 2.03
CA ILE A 69 -8.52 -9.12 2.74
C ILE A 69 -7.75 -9.93 3.81
N ASP A 70 -8.41 -10.86 4.50
CA ASP A 70 -7.82 -11.80 5.47
C ASP A 70 -6.67 -12.60 4.85
N SER A 71 -6.92 -13.17 3.67
CA SER A 71 -5.91 -13.88 2.87
C SER A 71 -4.76 -12.97 2.43
N GLN A 72 -5.05 -11.71 2.09
CA GLN A 72 -3.99 -10.76 1.72
C GLN A 72 -3.12 -10.37 2.90
N LEU A 73 -3.70 -10.14 4.07
CA LEU A 73 -2.94 -9.80 5.27
C LEU A 73 -2.05 -10.95 5.73
N LEU A 74 -2.45 -12.21 5.52
CA LEU A 74 -1.56 -13.34 5.75
C LEU A 74 -0.27 -13.22 4.94
N VAL A 75 -0.36 -12.87 3.65
CA VAL A 75 0.80 -12.73 2.76
C VAL A 75 1.61 -11.47 3.09
N CYS A 76 0.94 -10.35 3.36
CA CYS A 76 1.61 -9.10 3.76
C CYS A 76 2.28 -9.20 5.14
N ASN A 77 1.88 -10.14 5.99
CA ASN A 77 2.44 -10.41 7.32
C ASN A 77 2.73 -9.11 8.11
N PRO A 78 1.72 -8.27 8.34
CA PRO A 78 1.91 -6.98 8.97
C PRO A 78 2.37 -7.13 10.43
N ASN A 79 3.14 -6.16 10.92
CA ASN A 79 3.44 -6.08 12.34
C ASN A 79 2.25 -5.44 13.08
N ILE A 80 1.42 -6.27 13.71
CA ILE A 80 0.22 -5.86 14.46
C ILE A 80 0.60 -5.47 15.89
N TYR A 81 0.22 -4.26 16.29
CA TYR A 81 0.46 -3.76 17.66
C TYR A 81 -0.81 -3.50 18.46
N SER A 82 -1.97 -3.42 17.80
CA SER A 82 -3.27 -3.38 18.46
C SER A 82 -4.26 -4.22 17.67
N CYS A 83 -4.98 -5.09 18.36
CA CYS A 83 -5.96 -5.97 17.76
C CYS A 83 -7.10 -6.27 18.73
N SER A 84 -8.33 -6.11 18.24
CA SER A 84 -9.55 -6.54 18.92
C SER A 84 -10.51 -7.12 17.90
N ILE A 85 -10.59 -8.46 17.83
CA ILE A 85 -11.46 -9.19 16.91
C ILE A 85 -12.44 -10.07 17.69
N PRO A 86 -13.75 -9.74 17.74
CA PRO A 86 -14.76 -10.57 18.40
C PRO A 86 -14.82 -11.99 17.83
N ALA A 87 -15.08 -12.97 18.68
CA ALA A 87 -15.14 -14.39 18.34
C ALA A 87 -16.14 -14.70 17.20
N THR A 88 -17.17 -13.86 17.04
CA THR A 88 -18.16 -13.99 15.96
C THR A 88 -17.54 -13.97 14.57
N PHE A 89 -16.38 -13.32 14.38
CA PHE A 89 -15.70 -13.20 13.09
C PHE A 89 -14.69 -14.33 12.83
N HIS A 90 -14.32 -15.13 13.84
CA HIS A 90 -13.20 -16.08 13.75
C HIS A 90 -13.46 -17.28 12.83
N GLN A 91 -14.74 -17.58 12.55
CA GLN A 91 -15.09 -18.66 11.62
C GLN A 91 -14.84 -18.28 10.16
N GLU A 92 -15.00 -17.02 9.80
CA GLU A 92 -14.86 -16.52 8.42
C GLU A 92 -13.47 -15.89 8.21
N LEU A 93 -12.98 -15.13 9.19
CA LEU A 93 -11.67 -14.46 9.14
C LEU A 93 -10.67 -15.27 9.98
N VAL A 94 -10.02 -16.23 9.36
CA VAL A 94 -9.17 -17.21 10.07
C VAL A 94 -7.77 -16.64 10.32
N HIS A 95 -7.22 -15.86 9.38
CA HIS A 95 -5.84 -15.42 9.42
C HIS A 95 -5.62 -14.19 10.30
N MET A 96 -6.51 -13.21 10.29
CA MET A 96 -6.39 -11.99 11.10
C MET A 96 -6.31 -12.32 12.61
N PRO A 97 -7.19 -13.16 13.20
CA PRO A 97 -7.05 -13.58 14.61
C PRO A 97 -5.72 -14.28 14.91
N GLN A 98 -5.22 -15.10 13.99
CA GLN A 98 -3.92 -15.76 14.12
C GLN A 98 -2.77 -14.75 14.09
N LEU A 99 -2.80 -13.80 13.17
CA LEU A 99 -1.80 -12.73 13.08
C LEU A 99 -1.80 -11.87 14.36
N CYS A 100 -2.96 -11.65 14.98
CA CYS A 100 -3.07 -10.93 16.25
C CYS A 100 -2.37 -11.63 17.42
N THR A 101 -2.32 -12.96 17.42
CA THR A 101 -1.55 -13.74 18.40
C THR A 101 -0.08 -13.93 18.01
N ARG A 102 0.37 -13.25 16.94
CA ARG A 102 1.70 -13.40 16.32
C ARG A 102 1.97 -14.82 15.81
N PHE A 103 0.93 -15.62 15.62
CA PHE A 103 1.05 -16.92 14.98
C PHE A 103 1.37 -16.74 13.49
N ARG A 104 2.35 -17.50 13.01
CA ARG A 104 2.76 -17.51 11.61
C ARG A 104 2.63 -18.92 11.06
N PRO A 105 1.76 -19.14 10.06
CA PRO A 105 1.72 -20.42 9.36
C PRO A 105 3.08 -20.77 8.75
N SER A 106 3.42 -22.06 8.74
CA SER A 106 4.70 -22.55 8.19
C SER A 106 4.81 -22.41 6.67
N LYS A 107 3.68 -22.27 5.98
CA LYS A 107 3.60 -22.08 4.52
C LYS A 107 2.72 -20.88 4.22
N ILE A 108 3.32 -19.84 3.66
CA ILE A 108 2.63 -18.64 3.17
C ILE A 108 2.96 -18.50 1.67
N PRO A 109 1.98 -18.16 0.81
CA PRO A 109 2.25 -17.88 -0.60
C PRO A 109 3.37 -16.85 -0.78
N VAL A 110 4.25 -17.06 -1.76
CA VAL A 110 5.32 -16.12 -2.09
C VAL A 110 4.75 -14.76 -2.54
N ARG A 111 3.68 -14.81 -3.32
CA ARG A 111 2.94 -13.63 -3.79
C ARG A 111 1.47 -13.98 -4.04
N TYR A 112 0.59 -13.01 -3.89
CA TYR A 112 -0.84 -13.17 -4.11
C TYR A 112 -1.48 -11.91 -4.71
N LEU A 113 -2.15 -12.07 -5.86
CA LEU A 113 -2.90 -11.02 -6.54
C LEU A 113 -4.38 -11.34 -6.42
N THR A 114 -5.16 -10.36 -5.99
CA THR A 114 -6.62 -10.46 -5.96
C THR A 114 -7.29 -9.18 -6.43
N THR A 115 -8.58 -9.29 -6.70
CA THR A 115 -9.46 -8.16 -7.01
C THR A 115 -10.34 -7.88 -5.80
N LEU A 116 -10.45 -6.60 -5.42
CA LEU A 116 -11.34 -6.12 -4.37
C LEU A 116 -12.32 -5.11 -4.95
N GLN A 117 -13.53 -5.07 -4.41
CA GLN A 117 -14.54 -4.10 -4.81
C GLN A 117 -14.98 -3.26 -3.61
N SER A 118 -14.81 -1.95 -3.70
CA SER A 118 -15.32 -1.03 -2.67
C SER A 118 -16.84 -1.13 -2.51
N ALA A 119 -17.36 -0.62 -1.41
CA ALA A 119 -18.80 -0.58 -1.15
C ALA A 119 -19.60 0.15 -2.24
N GLN A 120 -18.97 1.07 -2.97
CA GLN A 120 -19.57 1.82 -4.09
C GLN A 120 -19.26 1.23 -5.48
N GLY A 121 -18.68 0.03 -5.55
CA GLY A 121 -18.47 -0.68 -6.81
C GLY A 121 -17.16 -0.39 -7.54
N GLN A 122 -16.33 0.55 -7.05
CA GLN A 122 -14.99 0.77 -7.61
C GLN A 122 -14.11 -0.48 -7.39
N THR A 123 -13.55 -0.98 -8.49
CA THR A 123 -12.62 -2.12 -8.50
C THR A 123 -11.20 -1.69 -8.17
N PHE A 124 -10.51 -2.52 -7.39
CA PHE A 124 -9.11 -2.41 -7.02
C PHE A 124 -8.41 -3.74 -7.26
N LEU A 125 -7.14 -3.70 -7.62
CA LEU A 125 -6.25 -4.85 -7.54
C LEU A 125 -5.39 -4.71 -6.29
N HIS A 126 -5.17 -5.80 -5.56
CA HIS A 126 -4.23 -5.81 -4.45
C HIS A 126 -3.12 -6.82 -4.73
N PHE A 127 -1.88 -6.35 -4.72
CA PHE A 127 -0.67 -7.14 -4.86
C PHE A 127 -0.07 -7.32 -3.48
N ALA A 128 0.03 -8.56 -2.98
CA ALA A 128 0.77 -8.87 -1.76
C ALA A 128 1.95 -9.77 -2.06
N LYS A 129 3.07 -9.54 -1.37
CA LYS A 129 4.23 -10.41 -1.36
C LYS A 129 4.64 -10.78 0.05
N SER A 130 5.16 -11.99 0.22
CA SER A 130 5.86 -12.39 1.43
C SER A 130 7.33 -11.96 1.38
N ASP A 131 8.05 -12.19 2.48
CA ASP A 131 9.50 -11.97 2.58
C ASP A 131 10.33 -12.91 1.69
N SER A 132 9.70 -13.94 1.13
CA SER A 132 10.33 -14.92 0.22
C SER A 132 10.35 -14.44 -1.24
N PHE A 133 9.59 -13.40 -1.59
CA PHE A 133 9.68 -12.76 -2.92
C PHE A 133 10.77 -11.69 -2.90
N LEU A 134 11.97 -12.00 -3.39
CA LEU A 134 13.15 -11.14 -3.22
C LEU A 134 13.28 -10.06 -4.29
N ASP A 135 12.57 -10.17 -5.41
CA ASP A 135 12.65 -9.22 -6.51
C ASP A 135 11.93 -7.89 -6.20
N ASP A 136 12.27 -6.85 -6.96
CA ASP A 136 11.55 -5.58 -6.96
C ASP A 136 10.10 -5.79 -7.38
N ILE A 137 9.16 -5.60 -6.44
CA ILE A 137 7.73 -5.81 -6.67
C ILE A 137 7.19 -5.00 -7.85
N PHE A 138 7.71 -3.78 -8.09
CA PHE A 138 7.25 -2.99 -9.22
C PHE A 138 7.80 -3.54 -10.54
N ALA A 139 9.12 -3.70 -10.64
CA ALA A 139 9.77 -4.10 -11.89
C ALA A 139 9.47 -5.55 -12.26
N ALA A 140 9.59 -6.48 -11.32
CA ALA A 140 9.44 -7.90 -11.57
C ALA A 140 7.98 -8.39 -11.58
N TRP A 141 7.03 -7.60 -11.05
CA TRP A 141 5.64 -8.05 -10.96
C TRP A 141 4.59 -7.03 -11.37
N ILE A 142 4.42 -5.91 -10.68
CA ILE A 142 3.29 -4.97 -10.93
C ILE A 142 3.31 -4.48 -12.38
N ALA A 143 4.44 -3.96 -12.87
CA ALA A 143 4.55 -3.44 -14.23
C ALA A 143 4.30 -4.52 -15.29
N GLN A 144 4.82 -5.74 -15.06
CA GLN A 144 4.65 -6.85 -15.99
C GLN A 144 3.21 -7.37 -16.02
N GLN A 145 2.58 -7.48 -14.84
CA GLN A 145 1.20 -7.94 -14.70
C GLN A 145 0.21 -6.95 -15.33
N LEU A 146 0.42 -5.66 -15.09
CA LEU A 146 -0.43 -4.58 -15.60
C LEU A 146 -0.07 -4.14 -17.02
N LYS A 147 1.00 -4.72 -17.59
CA LYS A 147 1.46 -4.47 -18.95
C LYS A 147 1.63 -2.98 -19.25
N THR A 148 2.29 -2.27 -18.35
CA THR A 148 2.50 -0.83 -18.50
C THR A 148 3.76 -0.34 -17.79
N HIS A 149 4.39 0.69 -18.35
CA HIS A 149 5.51 1.37 -17.71
C HIS A 149 5.04 2.14 -16.46
N PHE A 150 5.84 2.12 -15.40
CA PHE A 150 5.51 2.79 -14.14
C PHE A 150 6.52 3.87 -13.77
N LEU A 151 6.02 4.95 -13.18
CA LEU A 151 6.78 5.94 -12.43
C LEU A 151 6.53 5.69 -10.94
N THR A 152 7.58 5.52 -10.13
CA THR A 152 7.46 5.12 -8.72
C THR A 152 8.15 6.10 -7.79
N GLU A 153 7.48 6.44 -6.70
CA GLU A 153 8.02 7.17 -5.55
C GLU A 153 8.01 6.22 -4.35
N THR A 154 9.18 5.98 -3.76
CA THR A 154 9.35 5.01 -2.68
C THR A 154 10.53 5.35 -1.76
N TRP A 155 10.62 6.61 -1.31
CA TRP A 155 11.66 7.11 -0.42
C TRP A 155 13.10 6.77 -0.84
N GLN A 156 13.64 7.58 -1.75
CA GLN A 156 14.98 7.33 -2.30
C GLN A 156 16.07 7.98 -1.47
N ARG A 157 16.62 7.18 -0.53
CA ARG A 157 17.83 7.55 0.20
C ARG A 157 19.05 7.17 -0.62
N LYS A 158 19.92 8.14 -0.92
CA LYS A 158 21.17 7.93 -1.68
C LYS A 158 21.88 6.63 -1.28
N ARG A 159 22.20 5.80 -2.28
CA ARG A 159 22.88 4.49 -2.18
C ARG A 159 22.07 3.39 -1.49
N GLN A 160 20.77 3.59 -1.27
CA GLN A 160 19.87 2.59 -0.70
C GLN A 160 18.69 2.29 -1.62
N GLU A 161 18.54 3.02 -2.71
CA GLU A 161 17.52 2.84 -3.73
C GLU A 161 17.97 1.84 -4.82
N LEU A 162 17.00 1.09 -5.36
CA LEU A 162 17.19 0.41 -6.64
C LEU A 162 17.12 1.44 -7.77
N PRO A 163 17.92 1.31 -8.85
CA PRO A 163 17.83 2.22 -9.99
C PRO A 163 16.52 2.04 -10.76
N SER A 164 16.24 2.96 -11.68
CA SER A 164 15.26 2.72 -12.75
C SER A 164 15.62 1.44 -13.50
N ASN A 165 14.62 0.64 -13.85
CA ASN A 165 14.79 -0.68 -14.45
C ASN A 165 14.11 -0.74 -15.82
N CYS A 166 14.91 -0.94 -16.86
CA CYS A 166 14.47 -1.14 -18.24
C CYS A 166 14.94 -2.49 -18.82
N SER A 167 15.29 -3.46 -17.97
CA SER A 167 15.73 -4.79 -18.44
C SER A 167 14.58 -5.75 -18.76
N LEU A 168 13.35 -5.41 -18.34
CA LEU A 168 12.13 -6.18 -18.58
C LEU A 168 11.21 -5.43 -19.56
N PRO A 169 10.24 -6.11 -20.22
CA PRO A 169 9.38 -5.49 -21.24
C PRO A 169 8.64 -4.22 -20.79
N TYR A 170 8.20 -4.18 -19.52
CA TYR A 170 7.55 -3.00 -18.94
C TYR A 170 8.44 -2.34 -17.89
N HIS A 171 9.04 -1.22 -18.28
CA HIS A 171 10.00 -0.46 -17.49
C HIS A 171 9.41 0.20 -16.23
N VAL A 172 10.27 0.42 -15.24
CA VAL A 172 9.93 1.14 -14.00
C VAL A 172 10.96 2.23 -13.73
N TYR A 173 10.49 3.47 -13.62
CA TYR A 173 11.30 4.67 -13.45
C TYR A 173 11.15 5.26 -12.05
N ASN A 174 12.26 5.75 -11.49
CA ASN A 174 12.28 6.42 -10.19
C ASN A 174 11.89 7.90 -10.32
N ILE A 175 10.84 8.33 -9.61
CA ILE A 175 10.49 9.74 -9.46
C ILE A 175 11.52 10.38 -8.53
N LYS A 176 12.28 11.39 -8.97
CA LYS A 176 13.33 12.03 -8.16
C LYS A 176 12.87 13.32 -7.48
N ALA A 177 11.84 13.96 -8.02
CA ALA A 177 11.26 15.18 -7.46
C ALA A 177 9.73 15.21 -7.58
N ILE A 178 9.10 15.73 -6.53
CA ILE A 178 7.66 15.85 -6.37
C ILE A 178 7.27 17.32 -6.37
N LYS A 179 6.23 17.70 -7.12
CA LYS A 179 5.67 19.04 -7.17
C LYS A 179 4.26 19.06 -6.60
N VAL A 180 4.08 19.72 -5.45
CA VAL A 180 2.76 19.85 -4.80
C VAL A 180 2.00 21.07 -5.31
N SER A 181 2.72 22.15 -5.65
CA SER A 181 2.13 23.37 -6.20
C SER A 181 3.08 24.05 -7.18
N ARG A 182 2.70 25.19 -7.77
CA ARG A 182 3.58 25.95 -8.67
C ARG A 182 4.91 26.37 -8.01
N GLN A 183 4.89 26.64 -6.70
CA GLN A 183 6.02 27.19 -5.95
C GLN A 183 6.60 26.20 -4.93
N SER A 184 5.98 25.02 -4.76
CA SER A 184 6.39 24.04 -3.76
C SER A 184 6.71 22.70 -4.42
N TYR A 185 7.99 22.31 -4.33
CA TYR A 185 8.50 21.01 -4.75
C TYR A 185 9.57 20.54 -3.78
N PHE A 186 9.78 19.22 -3.72
CA PHE A 186 10.81 18.60 -2.88
C PHE A 186 11.36 17.34 -3.55
N SER A 187 12.52 16.88 -3.08
CA SER A 187 13.14 15.65 -3.57
C SER A 187 12.48 14.42 -2.96
N SER A 188 12.47 13.30 -3.70
CA SER A 188 12.11 11.96 -3.18
C SER A 188 12.85 11.58 -1.89
N TYR A 189 14.03 12.16 -1.63
CA TYR A 189 14.73 11.99 -0.35
C TYR A 189 13.90 12.42 0.87
N GLN A 190 13.03 13.43 0.70
CA GLN A 190 12.13 13.98 1.72
C GLN A 190 10.70 13.44 1.58
N ASP A 191 10.49 12.40 0.79
CA ASP A 191 9.21 11.74 0.63
C ASP A 191 9.26 10.32 1.17
N HIS A 192 8.40 9.98 2.13
CA HIS A 192 8.22 8.62 2.62
C HIS A 192 7.06 7.90 1.93
N ALA A 193 6.31 8.60 1.08
CA ALA A 193 5.22 8.04 0.32
C ALA A 193 5.70 6.88 -0.55
N LYS A 194 4.78 5.95 -0.78
CA LYS A 194 5.04 4.71 -1.51
C LYS A 194 3.91 4.52 -2.49
N TRP A 195 4.14 4.98 -3.70
CA TRP A 195 3.15 4.94 -4.75
C TRP A 195 3.80 4.80 -6.12
N GLY A 196 3.02 4.33 -7.08
CA GLY A 196 3.42 4.27 -8.47
C GLY A 196 2.26 4.60 -9.39
N ILE A 197 2.52 5.27 -10.49
CA ILE A 197 1.54 5.52 -11.54
C ILE A 197 2.02 4.98 -12.88
N SER A 198 1.08 4.54 -13.70
CA SER A 198 1.38 4.27 -15.10
C SER A 198 1.84 5.53 -15.84
N GLN A 199 2.75 5.39 -16.79
CA GLN A 199 3.25 6.53 -17.56
C GLN A 199 2.14 7.25 -18.34
N LYS A 200 2.33 8.55 -18.59
CA LYS A 200 1.35 9.38 -19.30
C LYS A 200 1.08 8.81 -20.70
N GLY A 201 -0.19 8.76 -21.09
CA GLY A 201 -0.63 8.27 -22.40
C GLY A 201 -0.98 6.78 -22.44
N THR A 202 -0.81 6.06 -21.33
CA THR A 202 -1.29 4.68 -21.18
C THR A 202 -2.82 4.65 -21.03
N LYS A 203 -3.46 3.60 -21.53
CA LYS A 203 -4.93 3.46 -21.55
C LYS A 203 -5.54 3.29 -20.16
N ASP A 204 -4.85 2.56 -19.30
CA ASP A 204 -5.44 2.00 -18.08
C ASP A 204 -5.27 2.87 -16.83
N HIS A 205 -4.50 3.97 -16.92
CA HIS A 205 -4.38 5.02 -15.89
C HIS A 205 -4.22 4.49 -14.45
N TRP A 206 -3.33 3.53 -14.27
CA TRP A 206 -3.07 2.91 -12.97
C TRP A 206 -2.44 3.88 -11.97
N THR A 207 -2.94 3.83 -10.74
CA THR A 207 -2.28 4.35 -9.53
C THR A 207 -2.23 3.25 -8.49
N CYS A 208 -1.05 2.98 -7.94
CA CYS A 208 -0.80 2.00 -6.90
C CYS A 208 -0.26 2.71 -5.65
N ILE A 209 -0.77 2.37 -4.46
CA ILE A 209 -0.38 2.94 -3.16
C ILE A 209 -0.10 1.78 -2.21
N GLY A 210 0.98 1.81 -1.45
CA GLY A 210 1.42 0.67 -0.65
C GLY A 210 2.37 1.02 0.48
N ASP A 211 3.12 0.00 0.93
CA ASP A 211 3.89 0.02 2.17
C ASP A 211 5.36 -0.43 2.03
N LEU A 212 5.78 -0.83 0.81
CA LEU A 212 7.16 -1.21 0.48
C LEU A 212 7.94 -0.09 -0.20
N ASN A 213 9.23 0.03 0.12
CA ASN A 213 10.15 0.84 -0.66
C ASN A 213 10.86 0.01 -1.75
N ARG A 214 11.27 0.64 -2.87
CA ARG A 214 12.18 0.01 -3.85
C ARG A 214 13.64 0.13 -3.37
N SER A 215 14.05 -0.81 -2.51
CA SER A 215 15.37 -0.85 -1.89
C SER A 215 15.85 -2.29 -1.68
N PRO A 216 17.15 -2.61 -1.85
CA PRO A 216 17.69 -3.93 -1.54
C PRO A 216 17.39 -4.39 -0.09
N HIS A 217 17.42 -3.47 0.88
CA HIS A 217 17.16 -3.79 2.29
C HIS A 217 15.68 -4.11 2.57
N GLN A 218 14.79 -3.81 1.63
CA GLN A 218 13.35 -4.02 1.75
C GLN A 218 12.87 -5.23 0.93
N ALA A 219 13.78 -5.87 0.17
CA ALA A 219 13.51 -7.11 -0.57
C ALA A 219 12.94 -8.20 0.35
N PHE A 220 13.50 -8.34 1.55
CA PHE A 220 13.13 -9.32 2.57
C PHE A 220 11.92 -8.92 3.43
N ARG A 221 11.17 -7.88 3.05
CA ARG A 221 9.96 -7.47 3.77
C ARG A 221 8.72 -7.95 3.04
N SER A 222 7.78 -8.51 3.79
CA SER A 222 6.40 -8.70 3.34
C SER A 222 5.69 -7.35 3.26
N GLY A 223 4.70 -7.25 2.37
CA GLY A 223 3.93 -6.02 2.14
C GLY A 223 3.15 -6.07 0.83
N GLY A 224 2.65 -4.93 0.37
CA GLY A 224 1.82 -4.88 -0.82
C GLY A 224 1.46 -3.49 -1.33
N PHE A 225 0.74 -3.49 -2.45
CA PHE A 225 0.18 -2.30 -3.09
C PHE A 225 -1.27 -2.54 -3.48
N ILE A 226 -2.14 -1.57 -3.17
CA ILE A 226 -3.47 -1.48 -3.75
C ILE A 226 -3.43 -0.57 -4.98
N CYS A 227 -3.95 -1.06 -6.10
CA CYS A 227 -3.94 -0.39 -7.39
C CYS A 227 -5.37 -0.11 -7.87
N THR A 228 -5.57 1.05 -8.48
CA THR A 228 -6.85 1.50 -9.03
C THR A 228 -6.67 2.18 -10.38
N GLN A 229 -7.71 2.13 -11.21
CA GLN A 229 -7.80 2.87 -12.48
C GLN A 229 -8.64 4.14 -12.33
N ASN A 230 -8.90 4.58 -11.09
CA ASN A 230 -9.69 5.79 -10.86
C ASN A 230 -8.97 7.01 -11.47
N ARG A 231 -9.57 7.58 -12.52
CA ARG A 231 -8.98 8.67 -13.30
C ARG A 231 -8.66 9.91 -12.47
N ASN A 232 -9.48 10.22 -11.46
CA ASN A 232 -9.26 11.39 -10.61
C ASN A 232 -8.04 11.19 -9.72
N ILE A 233 -7.88 10.00 -9.15
CA ILE A 233 -6.69 9.64 -8.36
C ILE A 233 -5.45 9.69 -9.27
N TYR A 234 -5.51 9.04 -10.44
CA TYR A 234 -4.40 9.07 -11.40
C TYR A 234 -3.99 10.49 -11.78
N GLN A 235 -4.94 11.35 -12.14
CA GLN A 235 -4.65 12.74 -12.51
C GLN A 235 -4.06 13.55 -11.35
N ALA A 236 -4.48 13.27 -10.11
CA ALA A 236 -3.89 13.93 -8.93
C ALA A 236 -2.41 13.53 -8.77
N PHE A 237 -2.10 12.24 -8.79
CA PHE A 237 -0.72 11.74 -8.64
C PHE A 237 0.16 12.07 -9.85
N GLN A 238 -0.38 12.06 -11.06
CA GLN A 238 0.36 12.45 -12.27
C GLN A 238 0.84 13.90 -12.22
N LYS A 239 0.05 14.81 -11.66
CA LYS A 239 0.45 16.22 -11.47
C LYS A 239 1.57 16.40 -10.44
N LEU A 240 1.77 15.42 -9.56
CA LEU A 240 2.83 15.44 -8.56
C LEU A 240 4.21 15.14 -9.14
N VAL A 241 4.29 14.45 -10.29
CA VAL A 241 5.58 14.10 -10.89
C VAL A 241 6.25 15.34 -11.48
N LEU A 242 7.36 15.77 -10.89
CA LEU A 242 8.17 16.87 -11.43
C LEU A 242 9.28 16.36 -12.34
N TYR A 243 10.02 15.35 -11.87
CA TYR A 243 11.14 14.77 -12.56
C TYR A 243 11.29 13.29 -12.16
N TYR A 244 11.58 12.44 -13.14
CA TYR A 244 11.94 11.05 -12.94
C TYR A 244 13.24 10.75 -13.68
N GLU A 245 14.00 9.80 -13.16
CA GLU A 245 15.26 9.34 -13.74
C GLU A 245 15.00 8.25 -14.78
N ASP A 246 15.48 8.45 -16.01
CA ASP A 246 15.48 7.42 -17.05
C ASP A 246 16.45 6.28 -16.72
N CYS A 247 16.36 5.18 -17.47
CA CYS A 247 17.37 4.14 -17.41
C CYS A 247 18.63 4.59 -18.13
N ASN A 248 19.79 4.23 -17.57
CA ASN A 248 21.08 4.40 -18.24
C ASN A 248 21.30 3.37 -19.34
#